data_AF-A0A7W1K8V7-F1
#
_entry.id   AF-A0A7W1K8V7-F1
#
_cell.length_a   1.000
_cell.length_b   1.000
_cell.length_c   1.000
_cell.angle_alpha   90.00
_cell.angle_beta   90.00
_cell.angle_gamma   90.00
#
_symmetry.space_group_name_H-M   'P 1'
#
loop_
_entity.id
_entity.type
_entity.pdbx_description
1 polymer ?
#
loop_
_entity_poly.entity_id
_entity_poly.type
_entity_poly.pdbx_seq_one_letter_code
_entity_poly.pdbx_strand_id
1 'polypeptide(L)'
;MAGYRFSAIYRRYTPAATNLLLRIGTALGRIQGARVLPAVADQLRASARAGTVHCSTLVEGNQLPMVEAERAARHELAPDTRAKIEFVNYVNPLDLMDTRLAEDTVQITSEFFMDCTGRP
;
A
#
# COMPACT_ATOMS: atom_id res chain seq x y z
N MET A 1 -37.31 -28.52 32.04
CA MET A 1 -37.66 -27.64 30.90
C MET A 1 -36.38 -27.24 30.19
N ALA A 2 -36.44 -27.28 28.86
CA ALA A 2 -35.31 -27.41 27.96
C ALA A 2 -34.43 -26.16 27.88
N GLY A 3 -33.15 -26.41 27.59
CA GLY A 3 -32.07 -25.45 27.64
C GLY A 3 -32.18 -24.33 26.61
N TYR A 4 -31.97 -23.10 27.10
CA TYR A 4 -31.47 -22.02 26.28
C TYR A 4 -29.94 -22.16 26.18
N ARG A 5 -29.46 -23.05 25.30
CA ARG A 5 -28.09 -22.94 24.80
C ARG A 5 -28.14 -22.09 23.55
N PHE A 6 -27.98 -20.78 23.73
CA PHE A 6 -27.56 -19.88 22.65
C PHE A 6 -26.11 -20.23 22.30
N SER A 7 -25.93 -21.36 21.61
CA SER A 7 -24.65 -21.72 21.00
C SER A 7 -24.52 -20.95 19.68
N ALA A 8 -24.50 -19.63 19.77
CA ALA A 8 -23.98 -18.78 18.71
C ALA A 8 -22.46 -18.91 18.74
N ILE A 9 -21.95 -20.05 18.26
CA ILE A 9 -20.57 -20.12 17.78
C ILE A 9 -20.56 -19.19 16.58
N TYR A 10 -20.21 -17.93 16.83
CA TYR A 10 -19.93 -16.93 15.81
C TYR A 10 -19.04 -17.57 14.76
N ARG A 11 -19.58 -17.86 13.57
CA ARG A 11 -18.73 -18.01 12.39
C ARG A 11 -18.10 -16.65 12.17
N ARG A 12 -16.91 -16.44 12.73
CA ARG A 12 -16.14 -15.18 12.72
C ARG A 12 -15.93 -14.64 11.30
N TYR A 13 -16.01 -15.52 10.30
CA TYR A 13 -15.96 -15.18 8.88
C TYR A 13 -17.04 -15.92 8.10
N THR A 14 -17.63 -15.23 7.11
CA THR A 14 -18.55 -15.86 6.16
C THR A 14 -17.78 -16.79 5.22
N PRO A 15 -18.44 -17.78 4.57
CA PRO A 15 -17.80 -18.59 3.54
C PRO A 15 -17.19 -17.74 2.41
N ALA A 16 -17.85 -16.64 2.03
CA ALA A 16 -17.35 -15.70 1.03
C ALA A 16 -16.03 -15.02 1.49
N ALA A 17 -15.98 -14.51 2.73
CA ALA A 17 -14.76 -13.93 3.29
C ALA A 17 -13.62 -14.97 3.35
N THR A 18 -13.93 -16.20 3.75
CA THR A 18 -12.96 -17.30 3.80
C THR A 18 -12.38 -17.59 2.40
N ASN A 19 -13.22 -17.64 1.37
CA ASN A 19 -12.78 -17.84 -0.01
C ASN A 19 -11.86 -16.71 -0.48
N LEU A 20 -12.22 -15.44 -0.20
CA LEU A 20 -11.37 -14.30 -0.54
C LEU A 20 -9.99 -14.39 0.14
N LEU A 21 -9.95 -14.70 1.44
CA LEU A 21 -8.68 -14.85 2.17
C LEU A 21 -7.82 -15.98 1.60
N LEU A 22 -8.41 -17.13 1.25
CA LEU A 22 -7.69 -18.24 0.61
C LEU A 22 -7.12 -17.84 -0.75
N ARG A 23 -7.89 -17.08 -1.56
CA ARG A 23 -7.43 -16.58 -2.86
C ARG A 23 -6.28 -15.59 -2.70
N ILE A 24 -6.37 -14.66 -1.74
CA ILE A 24 -5.30 -13.70 -1.42
C ILE A 24 -4.05 -14.45 -0.96
N GLY A 25 -4.18 -15.38 -0.01
CA GLY A 25 -3.04 -16.17 0.47
C GLY A 25 -2.37 -16.98 -0.64
N THR A 26 -3.15 -17.58 -1.55
CA THR A 26 -2.62 -18.30 -2.72
C THR A 26 -1.85 -17.37 -3.65
N ALA A 27 -2.38 -16.17 -3.91
CA ALA A 27 -1.70 -15.18 -4.75
C ALA A 27 -0.39 -14.69 -4.10
N LEU A 28 -0.41 -14.38 -2.81
CA LEU A 28 0.78 -13.97 -2.05
C LEU A 28 1.86 -15.05 -2.07
N GLY A 29 1.50 -16.31 -1.85
CA GLY A 29 2.46 -17.41 -1.91
C GLY A 29 3.12 -17.56 -3.29
N ARG A 30 2.36 -17.34 -4.37
CA ARG A 30 2.92 -17.34 -5.74
C ARG A 30 3.87 -16.17 -5.99
N ILE A 31 3.54 -14.97 -5.48
CA ILE A 31 4.38 -13.78 -5.61
C ILE A 31 5.69 -13.98 -4.83
N GLN A 32 5.61 -14.44 -3.57
CA GLN A 32 6.77 -14.69 -2.72
C GLN A 32 7.70 -15.77 -3.28
N GLY A 33 7.14 -16.79 -3.95
CA GLY A 33 7.92 -17.86 -4.59
C GLY A 33 8.46 -17.53 -5.99
N ALA A 34 8.12 -16.37 -6.56
CA ALA A 34 8.54 -16.01 -7.90
C ALA A 34 10.04 -15.69 -7.93
N ARG A 35 10.78 -16.30 -8.87
CA ARG A 35 12.17 -15.94 -9.14
C ARG A 35 12.19 -14.72 -10.06
N VAL A 36 12.36 -13.54 -9.47
CA VAL A 36 12.41 -12.26 -10.19
C VAL A 36 13.83 -11.70 -10.10
N LEU A 37 14.38 -11.26 -11.23
CA LEU A 37 15.68 -10.58 -11.25
C LEU A 37 15.60 -9.26 -10.48
N PRO A 38 16.65 -8.83 -9.76
CA PRO A 38 16.62 -7.60 -8.95
C PRO A 38 16.12 -6.37 -9.72
N ALA A 39 16.67 -6.10 -10.90
CA ALA A 39 16.26 -4.96 -11.73
C ALA A 39 14.77 -5.01 -12.14
N VAL A 40 14.22 -6.21 -12.36
CA VAL A 40 12.79 -6.38 -12.66
C VAL A 40 11.96 -6.16 -11.40
N ALA A 41 12.43 -6.60 -10.24
CA ALA A 41 11.75 -6.34 -8.97
C ALA A 41 11.68 -4.84 -8.67
N ASP A 42 12.76 -4.10 -8.93
CA ASP A 42 12.78 -2.65 -8.73
C ASP A 42 11.81 -1.93 -9.68
N GLN A 43 11.76 -2.35 -10.95
CA GLN A 43 10.76 -1.82 -11.89
C GLN A 43 9.32 -2.15 -11.45
N LEU A 44 9.05 -3.37 -10.98
CA LEU A 44 7.74 -3.78 -10.49
C LEU A 44 7.33 -2.97 -9.25
N ARG A 45 8.26 -2.70 -8.33
CA ARG A 45 8.02 -1.83 -7.17
C ARG A 45 7.69 -0.40 -7.60
N ALA A 46 8.47 0.18 -8.53
CA ALA A 46 8.21 1.52 -9.04
C ALA A 46 6.83 1.61 -9.72
N SER A 47 6.46 0.61 -10.53
CA SER A 47 5.14 0.54 -11.16
C SER A 47 4.00 0.36 -10.14
N ALA A 48 4.18 -0.51 -9.13
CA ALA A 48 3.19 -0.69 -8.07
C ALA A 48 3.00 0.60 -7.26
N ARG A 49 4.09 1.31 -6.98
CA ARG A 49 4.06 2.60 -6.29
C ARG A 49 3.32 3.66 -7.09
N ALA A 50 3.63 3.78 -8.39
CA ALA A 50 2.93 4.70 -9.28
C ALA A 50 1.42 4.42 -9.31
N GLY A 51 1.04 3.14 -9.41
CA GLY A 51 -0.36 2.71 -9.36
C GLY A 51 -1.05 3.08 -8.04
N THR A 52 -0.40 2.82 -6.91
CA THR A 52 -0.90 3.19 -5.58
C THR A 52 -1.12 4.70 -5.47
N VAL A 53 -0.11 5.50 -5.81
CA VAL A 53 -0.19 6.97 -5.73
C VAL A 53 -1.30 7.49 -6.63
N HIS A 54 -1.34 7.06 -7.90
CA HIS A 54 -2.33 7.53 -8.86
C HIS A 54 -3.75 7.19 -8.42
N CYS A 55 -4.01 5.94 -8.05
CA CYS A 55 -5.36 5.54 -7.66
C CYS A 55 -5.81 6.21 -6.35
N SER A 56 -4.95 6.31 -5.35
CA SER A 56 -5.28 6.96 -4.08
C SER A 56 -5.60 8.44 -4.27
N THR A 57 -4.76 9.16 -5.00
CA THR A 57 -4.95 10.60 -5.25
C THR A 57 -6.12 10.87 -6.20
N LEU A 58 -6.41 9.97 -7.14
CA LEU A 58 -7.59 10.05 -8.01
C LEU A 58 -8.90 9.97 -7.23
N VAL A 59 -8.98 9.10 -6.21
CA VAL A 59 -10.13 9.01 -5.30
C VAL A 59 -10.35 10.32 -4.54
N GLU A 60 -9.27 11.05 -4.26
CA GLU A 60 -9.29 12.36 -3.60
C GLU A 60 -9.49 13.54 -4.56
N GLY A 61 -9.67 13.26 -5.87
CA GLY A 61 -10.00 14.24 -6.88
C GLY A 61 -8.81 14.79 -7.68
N ASN A 62 -7.59 14.31 -7.44
CA ASN A 62 -6.43 14.68 -8.25
C ASN A 62 -6.49 13.98 -9.63
N GLN A 63 -6.65 14.76 -10.69
CA GLN A 63 -6.87 14.26 -12.05
C GLN A 63 -5.57 14.14 -12.88
N LEU A 64 -4.38 14.27 -12.27
CA LEU A 64 -3.14 14.10 -13.01
C LEU A 64 -3.04 12.68 -13.60
N PRO A 65 -2.55 12.53 -14.84
CA PRO A 65 -2.48 11.24 -15.50
C PRO A 65 -1.44 10.31 -14.87
N MET A 66 -1.58 9.00 -15.10
CA MET A 66 -0.67 7.96 -14.59
C MET A 66 0.81 8.26 -14.89
N VAL A 67 1.13 8.85 -16.05
CA VAL A 67 2.53 9.20 -16.39
C VAL A 67 3.16 10.16 -15.39
N GLU A 68 2.40 11.07 -14.78
CA GLU A 68 2.91 11.97 -13.75
C GLU A 68 3.13 11.20 -12.43
N ALA A 69 2.31 10.19 -12.13
CA ALA A 69 2.51 9.33 -10.97
C ALA A 69 3.74 8.42 -11.14
N GLU A 70 4.01 7.94 -12.36
CA GLU A 70 5.25 7.22 -12.69
C GLU A 70 6.47 8.11 -12.49
N ARG A 71 6.42 9.36 -12.95
CA ARG A 71 7.48 10.35 -12.72
C ARG A 71 7.66 10.63 -11.22
N ALA A 72 6.57 10.74 -10.46
CA ALA A 72 6.65 10.92 -9.02
C ALA A 72 7.31 9.73 -8.33
N ALA A 73 6.91 8.51 -8.68
CA ALA A 73 7.47 7.27 -8.11
C ALA A 73 8.95 7.07 -8.44
N ARG A 74 9.48 7.72 -9.49
CA ARG A 74 10.90 7.76 -9.86
C ARG A 74 11.65 8.99 -9.34
N HIS A 75 10.99 9.86 -8.57
CA HIS A 75 11.53 11.14 -8.11
C HIS A 75 11.94 12.10 -9.25
N GLU A 76 11.27 12.00 -10.40
CA GLU A 76 11.49 12.83 -11.61
C GLU A 76 10.42 13.92 -11.79
N LEU A 77 9.42 13.97 -10.90
CA LEU A 77 8.33 14.93 -10.95
C LEU A 77 8.68 16.19 -10.17
N ALA A 78 8.74 17.33 -10.86
CA ALA A 78 8.89 18.63 -10.21
C ALA A 78 7.60 19.03 -9.47
N PRO A 79 7.65 19.38 -8.16
CA PRO A 79 6.49 19.73 -7.36
C PRO A 79 6.06 21.21 -7.56
N ASP A 80 5.79 21.60 -8.81
CA ASP A 80 5.52 22.99 -9.21
C ASP A 80 4.04 23.42 -9.12
N THR A 81 3.14 22.47 -8.92
CA THR A 81 1.70 22.69 -8.79
C THR A 81 1.17 21.89 -7.61
N ARG A 82 0.05 22.32 -7.04
CA ARG A 82 -0.61 21.61 -5.92
C ARG A 82 -0.82 20.12 -6.22
N ALA A 83 -1.33 19.80 -7.40
CA ALA A 83 -1.60 18.42 -7.78
C ALA A 83 -0.31 17.56 -7.86
N LYS A 84 0.81 18.12 -8.35
CA LYS A 84 2.10 17.42 -8.36
C LYS A 84 2.73 17.32 -6.98
N ILE A 85 2.56 18.35 -6.14
CA ILE A 85 2.97 18.32 -4.73
C ILE A 85 2.26 17.17 -4.01
N GLU A 86 0.96 16.97 -4.24
CA GLU A 86 0.22 15.84 -3.67
C GLU A 86 0.81 14.48 -4.09
N PHE A 87 1.18 14.29 -5.37
CA PHE A 87 1.85 13.06 -5.83
C PHE A 87 3.19 12.83 -5.13
N VAL A 88 4.06 13.86 -5.10
CA VAL A 88 5.39 13.77 -4.47
C VAL A 88 5.26 13.51 -2.96
N ASN A 89 4.35 14.22 -2.29
CA ASN A 89 4.11 14.06 -0.85
C ASN A 89 3.51 12.69 -0.50
N TYR A 90 2.81 12.02 -1.42
CA TYR A 90 2.33 10.66 -1.22
C TYR A 90 3.45 9.62 -1.42
N VAL A 91 4.37 9.86 -2.35
CA VAL A 91 5.51 8.95 -2.62
C VAL A 91 6.47 8.88 -1.43
N ASN A 92 6.87 10.02 -0.87
CA ASN A 92 7.85 10.09 0.21
C ASN A 92 7.56 9.20 1.43
N PRO A 93 6.33 9.17 2.00
CA PRO A 93 6.03 8.26 3.11
C PRO A 93 6.03 6.79 2.71
N LEU A 94 5.70 6.45 1.44
CA LEU A 94 5.82 5.07 0.96
C LEU A 94 7.29 4.63 0.92
N ASP A 95 8.20 5.51 0.49
CA ASP A 95 9.65 5.27 0.54
C ASP A 95 10.18 5.06 1.95
N LEU A 96 9.73 5.90 2.88
CA LEU A 96 10.09 5.78 4.29
C LEU A 96 9.60 4.45 4.87
N MET A 97 8.37 4.06 4.55
CA MET A 97 7.79 2.77 4.96
C MET A 97 8.59 1.59 4.39
N ASP A 98 8.87 1.60 3.09
CA ASP A 98 9.65 0.54 2.42
C ASP A 98 11.04 0.40 3.05
N THR A 99 11.71 1.52 3.33
CA THR A 99 13.04 1.54 3.97
C THR A 99 12.99 0.94 5.37
N ARG A 100 12.09 1.41 6.24
CA ARG A 100 11.98 0.89 7.61
C ARG A 100 11.53 -0.57 7.65
N LEU A 101 10.68 -1.00 6.72
CA LEU A 101 10.28 -2.41 6.59
C LEU A 101 11.47 -3.29 6.20
N ALA A 102 12.32 -2.83 5.27
CA ALA A 102 13.51 -3.56 4.86
C ALA A 102 14.55 -3.69 6.00
N GLU A 103 14.62 -2.69 6.87
CA GLU A 103 15.52 -2.65 8.04
C GLU A 103 14.94 -3.33 9.29
N ASP A 104 13.68 -3.80 9.25
CA ASP A 104 12.93 -4.31 10.41
C ASP A 104 12.83 -3.29 11.57
N THR A 105 12.78 -2.00 11.24
CA THR A 105 12.75 -0.87 12.18
C THR A 105 11.39 -0.19 12.27
N VAL A 106 10.35 -0.74 11.63
CA VAL A 106 9.02 -0.15 11.67
C VAL A 106 8.45 -0.21 13.09
N GLN A 107 8.29 0.98 13.68
CA GLN A 107 7.46 1.17 14.86
C GLN A 107 6.33 2.12 14.51
N ILE A 108 5.09 1.63 14.61
CA ILE A 108 3.90 2.44 14.36
C ILE A 108 3.63 3.31 15.58
N THR A 109 4.29 4.47 15.63
CA THR A 109 4.18 5.47 16.70
C THR A 109 3.63 6.79 16.14
N SER A 110 3.23 7.70 17.03
CA SER A 110 2.85 9.06 16.61
C SER A 110 3.99 9.78 15.88
N GLU A 111 5.22 9.57 16.32
CA GLU A 111 6.44 10.12 15.69
C GLU A 111 6.59 9.62 14.24
N PHE A 112 6.35 8.32 14.00
CA PHE A 112 6.35 7.77 12.65
C PHE A 112 5.31 8.45 11.73
N PHE A 113 4.12 8.77 12.25
CA PHE A 113 3.14 9.52 11.46
C PHE A 113 3.58 10.96 11.18
N MET A 114 4.28 11.62 12.12
CA MET A 114 4.84 12.95 11.89
C MET A 114 5.89 12.92 10.78
N ASP A 115 6.81 11.95 10.82
CA ASP A 115 7.83 11.71 9.80
C ASP A 115 7.21 11.53 8.41
N CYS A 116 6.11 10.77 8.32
CA CYS A 116 5.37 10.55 7.07
C CYS A 116 4.74 11.83 6.48
N THR A 117 4.43 12.82 7.32
CA THR A 117 3.83 14.08 6.87
C THR A 117 4.84 15.15 6.49
N GLY A 118 6.14 14.91 6.73
CA GLY A 118 7.20 15.90 6.51
C GLY A 118 7.03 17.15 7.36
N ARG A 119 6.28 17.07 8.48
CA ARG A 119 6.12 18.15 9.45
C ARG A 119 7.01 17.85 10.66
N PRO A 120 7.77 18.84 11.16
CA PRO A 120 8.52 18.69 12.41
C PRO A 120 7.61 18.46 13.62
#